data_AF-A0A151S6T4-F1
#
_entry.id   AF-A0A151S6T4-F1
#
_cell.length_a   1.000
_cell.length_b   1.000
_cell.length_c   1.000
_cell.angle_alpha   90.00
_cell.angle_beta   90.00
_cell.angle_gamma   90.00
#
_symmetry.space_group_name_H-M   'P 1'
#
loop_
_entity.id
_entity.type
_entity.pdbx_description
1 polymer ?
#
loop_
_entity_poly.entity_id
_entity_poly.type
_entity_poly.pdbx_seq_one_letter_code
_entity_poly.pdbx_strand_id
1 'polypeptide(L)'
;MGLLTLFKAATLQGMNNHVFVAYAYAVATTILLPVTFFSRRTRVVPPLSFSIISKIVLLGVIGSSSQILGYAGISYSSPTLASSIGNLVPAFTFILAVICRMEKLAAKSRSSQAKVMGSIISIAGAFVLTLYKGIPIINAHTHLSLLLQRPIIFLRSEDASWAIAAILLIGDYFLTSVWYILQVDILKVFPDELTLVFFYNVTATILSTAVGFFVVPNPRAWKVGLDISLLSIVCSGIFGKLMSNVVYAWALHLKGAVYVTSFKPLQIVIAVAMGVMFLDDTLYIGSVVGATIISIGLYTVLWGKATEEIEEDVGSLGSPTAENAPLLQSYITETSEKNV
;
A
#
# COMPACT_ATOMS: atom_id res chain seq x y z
N MET A 1 -9.11 4.92 -1.01
CA MET A 1 -10.56 5.03 -1.24
C MET A 1 -10.92 5.74 -2.53
N GLY A 2 -10.53 7.01 -2.72
CA GLY A 2 -10.90 7.77 -3.93
C GLY A 2 -10.66 7.04 -5.26
N LEU A 3 -9.48 6.44 -5.45
CA LEU A 3 -9.17 5.65 -6.66
C LEU A 3 -10.06 4.41 -6.84
N LEU A 4 -10.43 3.73 -5.74
CA LEU A 4 -11.30 2.55 -5.79
C LEU A 4 -12.74 2.94 -6.16
N THR A 5 -13.21 4.09 -5.63
CA THR A 5 -14.52 4.66 -5.98
C THR A 5 -14.56 5.08 -7.44
N LEU A 6 -13.51 5.75 -7.93
CA LEU A 6 -13.40 6.17 -9.32
C LEU A 6 -13.32 4.97 -10.28
N PHE A 7 -12.61 3.91 -9.88
CA PHE A 7 -12.61 2.63 -10.59
C PHE A 7 -14.02 2.03 -10.63
N LYS A 8 -14.70 1.94 -9.48
CA LYS A 8 -16.06 1.39 -9.43
C LYS A 8 -17.02 2.17 -10.33
N ALA A 9 -16.96 3.50 -10.30
CA ALA A 9 -17.76 4.36 -11.16
C ALA A 9 -17.55 4.06 -12.65
N ALA A 10 -16.29 3.87 -13.07
CA ALA A 10 -15.97 3.51 -14.44
C ALA A 10 -16.43 2.08 -14.81
N THR A 11 -16.32 1.09 -13.90
CA THR A 11 -16.86 -0.26 -14.17
C THR A 11 -18.39 -0.28 -14.32
N LEU A 12 -19.11 0.60 -13.61
CA LEU A 12 -20.55 0.76 -13.78
C LEU A 12 -20.93 1.33 -15.16
N GLN A 13 -20.01 2.04 -15.83
CA GLN A 13 -20.16 2.50 -17.21
C GLN A 13 -19.68 1.47 -18.26
N GLY A 14 -19.31 0.25 -17.83
CA GLY A 14 -18.94 -0.85 -18.72
C GLY A 14 -17.44 -1.04 -18.93
N MET A 15 -16.58 -0.31 -18.21
CA MET A 15 -15.13 -0.51 -18.28
C MET A 15 -14.73 -1.89 -17.74
N ASN A 16 -13.90 -2.63 -18.49
CA ASN A 16 -13.41 -3.94 -18.09
C ASN A 16 -12.18 -3.82 -17.15
N ASN A 17 -12.16 -4.64 -16.10
CA ASN A 17 -11.11 -4.62 -15.07
C ASN A 17 -9.71 -4.93 -15.63
N HIS A 18 -9.58 -5.90 -16.53
CA HIS A 18 -8.27 -6.29 -17.09
C HIS A 18 -7.69 -5.19 -17.96
N VAL A 19 -8.54 -4.60 -18.81
CA VAL A 19 -8.18 -3.46 -19.67
C VAL A 19 -7.77 -2.26 -18.82
N PHE A 20 -8.52 -1.98 -17.74
CA PHE A 20 -8.18 -0.93 -16.79
C PHE A 20 -6.80 -1.13 -16.15
N VAL A 21 -6.51 -2.34 -15.66
CA VAL A 21 -5.21 -2.65 -15.04
C VAL A 21 -4.07 -2.46 -16.03
N ALA A 22 -4.22 -2.96 -17.26
CA ALA A 22 -3.22 -2.82 -18.31
C ALA A 22 -2.91 -1.34 -18.59
N TYR A 23 -3.93 -0.52 -18.80
CA TYR A 23 -3.73 0.91 -19.05
C TYR A 23 -3.19 1.67 -17.84
N ALA A 24 -3.64 1.38 -16.62
CA ALA A 24 -3.14 2.05 -15.43
C ALA A 24 -1.64 1.79 -15.22
N TYR A 25 -1.18 0.55 -15.43
CA TYR A 25 0.25 0.21 -15.41
C TYR A 25 1.02 0.82 -16.58
N ALA A 26 0.43 0.88 -17.78
CA ALA A 26 1.04 1.51 -18.94
C ALA A 26 1.28 3.02 -18.70
N VAL A 27 0.28 3.74 -18.19
CA VAL A 27 0.40 5.16 -17.82
C VAL A 27 1.55 5.37 -16.84
N ALA A 28 1.62 4.57 -15.79
CA ALA A 28 2.70 4.67 -14.79
C ALA A 28 4.07 4.42 -15.41
N THR A 29 4.20 3.39 -16.24
CA THR A 29 5.44 3.01 -16.91
C THR A 29 5.92 4.10 -17.87
N THR A 30 5.03 4.67 -18.67
CA THR A 30 5.36 5.75 -19.61
C THR A 30 5.86 7.00 -18.88
N ILE A 31 5.29 7.32 -17.71
CA ILE A 31 5.73 8.46 -16.90
C ILE A 31 7.03 8.15 -16.14
N LEU A 32 7.21 6.92 -15.65
CA LEU A 32 8.43 6.49 -14.94
C LEU A 32 9.66 6.42 -15.85
N LEU A 33 9.47 6.14 -17.14
CA LEU A 33 10.56 6.00 -18.10
C LEU A 33 11.48 7.25 -18.16
N PRO A 34 10.97 8.47 -18.42
CA PRO A 34 11.82 9.65 -18.40
C PRO A 34 12.36 9.94 -16.99
N VAL A 35 11.54 9.80 -15.94
CA VAL A 35 11.94 10.12 -14.55
C VAL A 35 13.12 9.26 -14.09
N THR A 36 13.09 7.95 -14.38
CA THR A 36 14.19 7.04 -14.07
C THR A 36 15.44 7.32 -14.89
N PHE A 37 15.28 7.59 -16.18
CA PHE A 37 16.41 7.89 -17.05
C PHE A 37 17.18 9.15 -16.60
N PHE A 38 16.47 10.22 -16.25
CA PHE A 38 17.09 11.45 -15.74
C PHE A 38 17.69 11.29 -14.33
N SER A 39 17.00 10.58 -13.43
CA SER A 39 17.51 10.32 -12.07
C SER A 39 18.81 9.48 -12.11
N ARG A 40 18.85 8.45 -12.95
CA ARG A 40 20.01 7.56 -13.10
C ARG A 40 21.25 8.26 -13.67
N ARG A 41 21.09 9.31 -14.47
CA ARG A 41 22.24 10.14 -14.91
C ARG A 41 22.94 10.84 -13.75
N THR A 42 22.23 11.05 -12.64
CA THR A 42 22.72 11.84 -11.51
C THR A 42 23.18 10.97 -10.34
N ARG A 43 22.92 9.66 -10.38
CA ARG A 43 23.20 8.72 -9.27
C ARG A 43 24.01 7.52 -9.73
N VAL A 44 24.96 7.09 -8.90
CA VAL A 44 25.66 5.82 -9.08
C VAL A 44 24.72 4.70 -8.60
N VAL A 45 24.24 3.88 -9.54
CA VAL A 45 23.30 2.78 -9.27
C VAL A 45 24.04 1.45 -9.31
N PRO A 46 23.78 0.52 -8.37
CA PRO A 46 24.38 -0.82 -8.43
C PRO A 46 24.08 -1.53 -9.75
N PRO A 47 25.00 -2.37 -10.27
CA PRO A 47 24.74 -3.12 -11.48
C PRO A 47 23.57 -4.11 -11.28
N LEU A 48 22.67 -4.17 -12.26
CA LEU A 48 21.56 -5.12 -12.25
C LEU A 48 22.09 -6.53 -12.57
N SER A 49 22.22 -7.37 -11.55
CA SER A 49 22.51 -8.79 -11.75
C SER A 49 21.26 -9.54 -12.23
N PHE A 50 21.46 -10.66 -12.92
CA PHE A 50 20.34 -11.52 -13.37
C PHE A 50 19.43 -11.96 -12.21
N SER A 51 20.01 -12.24 -11.04
CA SER A 51 19.26 -12.60 -9.82
C SER A 51 18.32 -11.48 -9.36
N ILE A 52 18.80 -10.23 -9.36
CA ILE A 52 17.99 -9.06 -8.99
C ILE A 52 16.87 -8.87 -10.03
N ILE A 53 17.19 -8.94 -11.33
CA ILE A 53 16.18 -8.81 -12.39
C ILE A 53 15.08 -9.87 -12.23
N SER A 54 15.44 -11.13 -11.96
CA SER A 54 14.48 -12.20 -11.73
C SER A 54 13.55 -11.91 -10.53
N LYS A 55 14.11 -11.42 -9.42
CA LYS A 55 13.32 -11.00 -8.24
C LYS A 55 12.37 -9.83 -8.58
N ILE A 56 12.82 -8.86 -9.37
CA ILE A 56 12.00 -7.71 -9.80
C ILE A 56 10.86 -8.17 -10.73
N VAL A 57 11.13 -9.09 -11.64
CA VAL A 57 10.11 -9.69 -12.51
C VAL A 57 9.08 -10.43 -11.67
N LEU A 58 9.53 -11.28 -10.73
CA LEU A 58 8.64 -11.98 -9.79
C LEU A 58 7.79 -10.99 -9.00
N LEU A 59 8.37 -9.89 -8.53
CA LEU A 59 7.65 -8.81 -7.86
C LEU A 59 6.53 -8.32 -8.79
N GLY A 60 6.85 -7.86 -10.01
CA GLY A 60 5.87 -7.37 -10.99
C GLY A 60 4.75 -8.37 -11.32
N VAL A 61 5.06 -9.67 -11.40
CA VAL A 61 4.07 -10.75 -11.59
C VAL A 61 3.10 -10.82 -10.42
N ILE A 62 3.59 -10.80 -9.18
CA ILE A 62 2.77 -10.90 -7.97
C ILE A 62 1.79 -9.73 -7.88
N GLY A 63 2.23 -8.51 -8.14
CA GLY A 63 1.36 -7.34 -7.95
C GLY A 63 0.44 -7.09 -9.11
N SER A 64 0.83 -7.40 -10.35
CA SER A 64 -0.16 -7.40 -11.44
C SER A 64 -1.25 -8.44 -11.19
N SER A 65 -0.89 -9.64 -10.71
CA SER A 65 -1.85 -10.67 -10.30
C SER A 65 -2.74 -10.21 -9.14
N SER A 66 -2.14 -9.64 -8.09
CA SER A 66 -2.84 -9.04 -6.94
C SER A 66 -3.88 -8.03 -7.41
N GLN A 67 -3.48 -7.08 -8.26
CA GLN A 67 -4.36 -6.03 -8.74
C GLN A 67 -5.49 -6.54 -9.62
N ILE A 68 -5.24 -7.55 -10.46
CA ILE A 68 -6.29 -8.21 -11.23
C ILE A 68 -7.34 -8.81 -10.29
N LEU A 69 -6.91 -9.55 -9.26
CA LEU A 69 -7.82 -10.11 -8.24
C LEU A 69 -8.57 -8.99 -7.49
N GLY A 70 -7.89 -7.93 -7.09
CA GLY A 70 -8.47 -6.82 -6.34
C GLY A 70 -9.56 -6.10 -7.13
N TYR A 71 -9.26 -5.70 -8.36
CA TYR A 71 -10.22 -5.01 -9.22
C TYR A 71 -11.38 -5.93 -9.66
N ALA A 72 -11.14 -7.23 -9.86
CA ALA A 72 -12.21 -8.21 -10.05
C ALA A 72 -13.10 -8.35 -8.80
N GLY A 73 -12.49 -8.41 -7.61
CA GLY A 73 -13.22 -8.43 -6.34
C GLY A 73 -14.10 -7.18 -6.18
N ILE A 74 -13.58 -6.00 -6.52
CA ILE A 74 -14.34 -4.74 -6.46
C ILE A 74 -15.46 -4.70 -7.50
N SER A 75 -15.26 -5.25 -8.71
CA SER A 75 -16.33 -5.27 -9.71
C SER A 75 -17.53 -6.09 -9.24
N TYR A 76 -17.29 -7.23 -8.56
CA TYR A 76 -18.34 -8.05 -7.96
C TYR A 76 -18.86 -7.52 -6.61
N SER A 77 -18.22 -6.52 -6.01
CA SER A 77 -18.61 -5.97 -4.71
C SER A 77 -18.56 -4.44 -4.68
N SER A 78 -17.99 -3.85 -3.62
CA SER A 78 -17.92 -2.42 -3.38
C SER A 78 -16.52 -1.97 -2.95
N PRO A 79 -16.14 -0.71 -3.23
CA PRO A 79 -14.92 -0.10 -2.68
C PRO A 79 -14.84 -0.18 -1.15
N THR A 80 -15.98 -0.09 -0.46
CA THR A 80 -16.05 -0.18 1.01
C THR A 80 -15.71 -1.58 1.50
N LEU A 81 -16.23 -2.64 0.86
CA LEU A 81 -15.86 -4.01 1.23
C LEU A 81 -14.36 -4.24 1.03
N ALA A 82 -13.83 -3.81 -0.12
CA ALA A 82 -12.40 -3.89 -0.40
C ALA A 82 -11.58 -3.12 0.65
N SER A 83 -12.01 -1.91 1.04
CA SER A 83 -11.40 -1.16 2.14
C SER A 83 -11.37 -1.92 3.45
N SER A 84 -12.50 -2.51 3.85
CA SER A 84 -12.62 -3.22 5.11
C SER A 84 -11.72 -4.45 5.16
N ILE A 85 -11.70 -5.26 4.09
CA ILE A 85 -10.81 -6.43 3.97
C ILE A 85 -9.33 -5.98 3.88
N GLY A 86 -9.06 -4.83 3.25
CA GLY A 86 -7.71 -4.27 3.14
C GLY A 86 -7.05 -3.94 4.46
N ASN A 87 -7.82 -3.78 5.54
CA ASN A 87 -7.28 -3.67 6.88
C ASN A 87 -6.60 -4.96 7.37
N LEU A 88 -6.73 -6.09 6.68
CA LEU A 88 -6.03 -7.33 7.01
C LEU A 88 -4.56 -7.35 6.54
N VAL A 89 -4.16 -6.43 5.67
CA VAL A 89 -2.77 -6.34 5.16
C VAL A 89 -1.71 -6.32 6.26
N PRO A 90 -1.82 -5.56 7.37
CA PRO A 90 -0.83 -5.59 8.45
C PRO A 90 -0.72 -6.97 9.09
N ALA A 91 -1.84 -7.68 9.28
CA ALA A 91 -1.85 -9.03 9.86
C ALA A 91 -1.16 -10.04 8.94
N PHE A 92 -1.52 -10.06 7.64
CA PHE A 92 -0.86 -10.91 6.66
C PHE A 92 0.64 -10.60 6.56
N THR A 93 1.00 -9.31 6.54
CA THR A 93 2.40 -8.88 6.46
C THR A 93 3.19 -9.33 7.70
N PHE A 94 2.62 -9.21 8.90
CA PHE A 94 3.27 -9.67 10.12
C PHE A 94 3.50 -11.20 10.11
N ILE A 95 2.47 -11.98 9.76
CA ILE A 95 2.58 -13.44 9.66
C ILE A 95 3.67 -13.84 8.66
N LEU A 96 3.70 -13.20 7.48
CA LEU A 96 4.72 -13.46 6.48
C LEU A 96 6.12 -13.02 6.94
N ALA A 97 6.25 -11.87 7.60
CA ALA A 97 7.53 -11.40 8.14
C ALA A 97 8.13 -12.37 9.16
N VAL A 98 7.28 -12.99 9.98
CA VAL A 98 7.64 -14.05 10.92
C VAL A 98 8.11 -15.31 10.19
N ILE A 99 7.34 -15.79 9.21
CA ILE A 99 7.67 -17.00 8.43
C ILE A 99 9.00 -16.81 7.68
N CYS A 100 9.20 -15.63 7.09
CA CYS A 100 10.43 -15.26 6.39
C CYS A 100 11.61 -14.92 7.32
N ARG A 101 11.44 -15.04 8.66
CA ARG A 101 12.45 -14.70 9.67
C ARG A 101 12.97 -13.25 9.57
N MET A 102 12.17 -12.34 9.01
CA MET A 102 12.48 -10.91 8.93
C MET A 102 12.20 -10.19 10.25
N GLU A 103 11.25 -10.70 11.03
CA GLU A 103 11.02 -10.27 12.41
C GLU A 103 11.36 -11.46 13.31
N LYS A 104 12.24 -11.24 14.29
CA LYS A 104 12.50 -12.24 15.32
C LYS A 104 11.35 -12.19 16.30
N LEU A 105 10.50 -13.22 16.31
CA LEU A 105 9.60 -13.48 17.44
C LEU A 105 10.44 -13.90 18.64
N ALA A 106 11.12 -12.95 19.27
CA ALA A 106 11.36 -13.06 20.69
C ALA A 106 9.98 -12.88 21.34
N ALA A 107 9.17 -13.94 21.36
CA ALA A 107 7.78 -13.92 21.84
C ALA A 107 7.66 -13.40 23.30
N LYS A 108 8.79 -13.23 23.99
CA LYS A 108 8.91 -12.64 25.33
C LYS A 108 9.32 -11.16 25.35
N SER A 109 9.74 -10.54 24.24
CA SER A 109 10.12 -9.11 24.25
C SER A 109 8.87 -8.24 24.31
N ARG A 110 8.90 -7.23 25.20
CA ARG A 110 7.77 -6.31 25.39
C ARG A 110 7.49 -5.52 24.11
N SER A 111 8.52 -5.18 23.34
CA SER A 111 8.38 -4.52 22.04
C SER A 111 7.61 -5.38 21.03
N SER A 112 8.00 -6.64 20.83
CA SER A 112 7.36 -7.50 19.84
C SER A 112 5.89 -7.73 20.18
N GLN A 113 5.56 -7.91 21.46
CA GLN A 113 4.18 -8.04 21.93
C GLN A 113 3.37 -6.77 21.69
N ALA A 114 3.94 -5.59 21.96
CA ALA A 114 3.29 -4.31 21.72
C ALA A 114 2.95 -4.09 20.25
N LYS A 115 3.86 -4.43 19.32
CA LYS A 115 3.59 -4.33 17.87
C LYS A 115 2.45 -5.25 17.42
N VAL A 116 2.41 -6.48 17.91
CA VAL A 116 1.35 -7.44 17.57
C VAL A 116 0.01 -6.96 18.11
N MET A 117 -0.05 -6.65 19.41
CA MET A 117 -1.28 -6.20 20.05
C MET A 117 -1.78 -4.88 19.45
N GLY A 118 -0.89 -3.91 19.23
CA GLY A 118 -1.21 -2.65 18.59
C GLY A 118 -1.74 -2.81 17.16
N SER A 119 -1.20 -3.76 16.40
CA SER A 119 -1.72 -4.09 15.07
C SER A 119 -3.11 -4.70 15.15
N ILE A 120 -3.35 -5.66 16.06
CA ILE A 120 -4.68 -6.26 16.27
C ILE A 120 -5.70 -5.20 16.67
N ILE A 121 -5.35 -4.32 17.60
CA ILE A 121 -6.21 -3.19 18.03
C ILE A 121 -6.50 -2.27 16.85
N SER A 122 -5.50 -1.91 16.04
CA SER A 122 -5.68 -1.04 14.87
C SER A 122 -6.63 -1.67 13.83
N ILE A 123 -6.49 -2.97 13.58
CA ILE A 123 -7.33 -3.72 12.66
C ILE A 123 -8.78 -3.76 13.17
N ALA A 124 -8.97 -4.07 14.46
CA ALA A 124 -10.28 -4.07 15.10
C ALA A 124 -10.94 -2.68 15.01
N GLY A 125 -10.18 -1.61 15.28
CA GLY A 125 -10.64 -0.23 15.14
C GLY A 125 -11.08 0.11 13.71
N ALA A 126 -10.38 -0.41 12.70
CA ALA A 126 -10.74 -0.23 11.29
C ALA A 126 -12.04 -0.95 10.90
N PHE A 127 -12.27 -2.15 11.45
CA PHE A 127 -13.56 -2.83 11.29
C PHE A 127 -14.69 -2.08 11.99
N VAL A 128 -14.48 -1.58 13.20
CA VAL A 128 -15.47 -0.72 13.88
C VAL A 128 -15.77 0.53 13.05
N LEU A 129 -14.75 1.24 12.59
CA LEU A 129 -14.90 2.47 11.78
C LEU A 129 -15.72 2.24 10.51
N THR A 130 -15.50 1.10 9.85
CA THR A 130 -16.14 0.79 8.55
C THR A 130 -17.52 0.15 8.67
N LEU A 131 -17.74 -0.71 9.68
CA LEU A 131 -18.96 -1.51 9.80
C LEU A 131 -19.96 -0.92 10.80
N TYR A 132 -19.51 -0.14 11.77
CA TYR A 132 -20.38 0.46 12.79
C TYR A 132 -20.65 1.92 12.48
N LYS A 133 -21.89 2.26 12.11
CA LYS A 133 -22.32 3.65 11.86
C LYS A 133 -22.85 4.34 13.14
N GLY A 134 -23.69 3.68 13.95
CA GLY A 134 -24.27 4.32 15.14
C GLY A 134 -25.03 5.63 14.80
N ILE A 135 -25.11 6.55 15.76
CA ILE A 135 -25.84 7.83 15.66
C ILE A 135 -25.02 8.86 14.84
N PRO A 136 -25.66 9.65 13.94
CA PRO A 136 -24.98 10.74 13.24
C PRO A 136 -24.66 11.90 14.19
N ILE A 137 -23.45 12.44 14.09
CA ILE A 137 -22.94 13.56 14.90
C ILE A 137 -23.00 14.86 14.09
N ILE A 138 -22.61 14.80 12.80
CA ILE A 138 -22.64 15.94 11.88
C ILE A 138 -23.57 15.54 10.73
N ASN A 139 -24.67 16.27 10.58
CA ASN A 139 -25.60 16.09 9.48
C ASN A 139 -25.15 16.94 8.30
N ALA A 140 -25.11 16.33 7.11
CA ALA A 140 -24.93 17.02 5.84
C ALA A 140 -26.04 18.07 5.66
N HIS A 141 -25.69 19.27 5.20
CA HIS A 141 -26.69 20.28 4.87
C HIS A 141 -27.40 19.80 3.60
N THR A 142 -28.72 19.65 3.66
CA THR A 142 -29.52 19.00 2.62
C THR A 142 -29.57 19.86 1.35
N HIS A 143 -28.54 19.77 0.51
CA HIS A 143 -28.61 20.20 -0.88
C HIS A 143 -27.81 19.19 -1.73
N LEU A 144 -28.55 18.37 -2.49
CA LEU A 144 -28.04 17.52 -3.59
C LEU A 144 -27.54 16.09 -3.29
N SER A 145 -27.68 15.53 -2.08
CA SER A 145 -27.21 14.13 -1.84
C SER A 145 -28.22 13.03 -2.19
N LEU A 146 -29.47 13.37 -2.56
CA LEU A 146 -30.54 12.40 -2.79
C LEU A 146 -30.42 11.61 -4.12
N LEU A 147 -29.51 11.98 -5.02
CA LEU A 147 -29.21 11.19 -6.23
C LEU A 147 -28.01 10.24 -6.07
N LEU A 148 -27.14 10.45 -5.07
CA LEU A 148 -25.99 9.58 -4.79
C LEU A 148 -26.18 8.69 -3.55
N GLN A 149 -27.13 9.03 -2.68
CA GLN A 149 -27.43 8.31 -1.45
C GLN A 149 -28.76 7.53 -1.57
N ARG A 150 -28.92 6.67 -2.59
CA ARG A 150 -29.87 5.57 -2.40
C ARG A 150 -29.31 4.69 -1.29
N PRO A 151 -30.12 4.26 -0.30
CA PRO A 151 -29.65 3.36 0.73
C PRO A 151 -29.05 2.15 0.04
N ILE A 152 -27.90 1.71 0.55
CA ILE A 152 -27.16 0.52 0.17
C ILE A 152 -28.03 -0.71 0.48
N ILE A 153 -29.11 -0.87 -0.27
CA ILE A 153 -29.99 -2.03 -0.32
C ILE A 153 -29.64 -2.69 -1.65
N PHE A 154 -28.45 -3.25 -1.71
CA PHE A 154 -28.08 -4.26 -2.71
C PHE A 154 -27.65 -5.55 -2.01
N LEU A 155 -28.28 -5.84 -0.87
CA LEU A 155 -28.39 -7.22 -0.36
C LEU A 155 -29.54 -7.91 -1.09
N ARG A 156 -29.42 -8.06 -2.42
CA ARG A 156 -30.17 -9.05 -3.19
C ARG A 156 -29.61 -9.24 -4.60
N SER A 157 -28.69 -10.19 -4.76
CA SER A 157 -28.80 -11.30 -5.73
C SER A 157 -27.56 -12.20 -5.60
N GLU A 158 -27.80 -13.42 -5.09
CA GLU A 158 -26.88 -14.56 -4.93
C GLU A 158 -25.68 -14.38 -3.98
N ASP A 159 -25.80 -14.94 -2.77
CA ASP A 159 -24.75 -15.03 -1.73
C ASP A 159 -23.39 -15.55 -2.26
N ALA A 160 -23.41 -16.31 -3.36
CA ALA A 160 -22.22 -16.80 -4.05
C ALA A 160 -21.36 -15.67 -4.66
N SER A 161 -21.97 -14.63 -5.24
CA SER A 161 -21.23 -13.54 -5.92
C SER A 161 -20.46 -12.67 -4.92
N TRP A 162 -21.04 -12.45 -3.73
CA TRP A 162 -20.41 -11.71 -2.66
C TRP A 162 -19.28 -12.51 -1.99
N ALA A 163 -19.48 -13.81 -1.79
CA ALA A 163 -18.44 -14.71 -1.27
C ALA A 163 -17.22 -14.78 -2.21
N ILE A 164 -17.45 -14.90 -3.53
CA ILE A 164 -16.39 -14.86 -4.54
C ILE A 164 -15.63 -13.53 -4.46
N ALA A 165 -16.34 -12.40 -4.35
CA ALA A 165 -15.70 -11.10 -4.22
C ALA A 165 -14.81 -11.00 -2.96
N ALA A 166 -15.29 -11.49 -1.82
CA ALA A 166 -14.51 -11.49 -0.58
C ALA A 166 -13.25 -12.37 -0.71
N ILE A 167 -13.35 -13.57 -1.30
CA ILE A 167 -12.21 -14.46 -1.54
C ILE A 167 -11.17 -13.80 -2.45
N LEU A 168 -11.60 -13.18 -3.56
CA LEU A 168 -10.72 -12.46 -4.47
C LEU A 168 -9.99 -11.31 -3.77
N LEU A 169 -10.69 -10.54 -2.94
CA LEU A 169 -10.11 -9.44 -2.17
C LEU A 169 -9.13 -9.93 -1.09
N ILE A 170 -9.45 -11.01 -0.38
CA ILE A 170 -8.51 -11.64 0.56
C ILE A 170 -7.24 -12.09 -0.17
N GLY A 171 -7.40 -12.71 -1.35
CA GLY A 171 -6.27 -13.09 -2.21
C GLY A 171 -5.41 -11.90 -2.65
N ASP A 172 -6.03 -10.81 -3.09
CA ASP A 172 -5.35 -9.55 -3.42
C ASP A 172 -4.53 -9.02 -2.23
N TYR A 173 -5.15 -8.85 -1.07
CA TYR A 173 -4.43 -8.28 0.08
C TYR A 173 -3.37 -9.22 0.67
N PHE A 174 -3.54 -10.53 0.53
CA PHE A 174 -2.50 -11.50 0.85
C PHE A 174 -1.31 -11.35 -0.11
N LEU A 175 -1.53 -11.33 -1.42
CA LEU A 175 -0.47 -11.12 -2.42
C LEU A 175 0.21 -9.75 -2.28
N THR A 176 -0.55 -8.71 -1.97
CA THR A 176 -0.01 -7.38 -1.64
C THR A 176 0.94 -7.44 -0.43
N SER A 177 0.63 -8.28 0.56
CA SER A 177 1.51 -8.48 1.73
C SER A 177 2.78 -9.24 1.35
N VAL A 178 2.68 -10.28 0.51
CA VAL A 178 3.84 -10.98 -0.07
C VAL A 178 4.72 -10.01 -0.88
N TRP A 179 4.09 -9.15 -1.67
CA TRP A 179 4.77 -8.10 -2.43
C TRP A 179 5.59 -7.19 -1.50
N TYR A 180 5.02 -6.71 -0.39
CA TYR A 180 5.76 -5.85 0.55
C TYR A 180 6.98 -6.54 1.15
N ILE A 181 6.86 -7.82 1.51
CA ILE A 181 7.96 -8.63 2.05
C ILE A 181 9.09 -8.78 1.02
N LEU A 182 8.76 -9.17 -0.21
CA LEU A 182 9.74 -9.31 -1.30
C LEU A 182 10.37 -7.97 -1.66
N GLN A 183 9.60 -6.88 -1.65
CA GLN A 183 10.10 -5.55 -1.95
C GLN A 183 11.16 -5.10 -0.95
N VAL A 184 10.96 -5.36 0.36
CA VAL A 184 11.97 -5.07 1.38
C VAL A 184 13.24 -5.91 1.18
N ASP A 185 13.10 -7.20 0.86
CA ASP A 185 14.25 -8.08 0.59
C ASP A 185 15.09 -7.57 -0.60
N ILE A 186 14.44 -7.17 -1.69
CA ILE A 186 15.11 -6.65 -2.88
C ILE A 186 15.82 -5.33 -2.56
N LEU A 187 15.15 -4.41 -1.84
CA LEU A 187 15.70 -3.07 -1.53
C LEU A 187 16.93 -3.12 -0.62
N LYS A 188 17.11 -4.18 0.18
CA LYS A 188 18.35 -4.39 0.95
C LYS A 188 19.57 -4.63 0.07
N VAL A 189 19.38 -5.28 -1.07
CA VAL A 189 20.46 -5.63 -2.02
C VAL A 189 20.59 -4.58 -3.13
N PHE A 190 19.46 -3.98 -3.50
CA PHE A 190 19.35 -2.98 -4.57
C PHE A 190 18.63 -1.73 -4.04
N PRO A 191 19.34 -0.81 -3.36
CA PRO A 191 18.78 0.38 -2.72
C PRO A 191 18.50 1.51 -3.72
N ASP A 192 17.74 1.22 -4.79
CA ASP A 192 17.24 2.21 -5.74
C ASP A 192 15.74 1.98 -5.98
N GLU A 193 14.93 2.72 -5.24
CA GLU A 193 13.48 2.57 -5.20
C GLU A 193 12.84 2.94 -6.53
N LEU A 194 13.32 4.01 -7.15
CA LEU A 194 12.74 4.53 -8.38
C LEU A 194 12.97 3.55 -9.53
N THR A 195 14.19 3.02 -9.64
CA THR A 195 14.54 2.01 -10.66
C THR A 195 13.80 0.70 -10.41
N LEU A 196 13.71 0.25 -9.16
CA LEU A 196 12.90 -0.92 -8.79
C LEU A 196 11.45 -0.75 -9.23
N VAL A 197 10.84 0.41 -8.90
CA VAL A 197 9.45 0.74 -9.22
C VAL A 197 9.21 0.75 -10.72
N PHE A 198 10.10 1.34 -11.50
CA PHE A 198 10.01 1.32 -12.95
C PHE A 198 10.05 -0.10 -13.51
N PHE A 199 11.05 -0.91 -13.16
CA PHE A 199 11.20 -2.23 -13.78
C PHE A 199 10.05 -3.17 -13.45
N TYR A 200 9.56 -3.20 -12.20
CA TYR A 200 8.40 -4.05 -11.92
C TYR A 200 7.12 -3.50 -12.58
N ASN A 201 6.96 -2.18 -12.78
CA ASN A 201 5.80 -1.61 -13.49
C ASN A 201 5.85 -1.97 -14.97
N VAL A 202 7.05 -2.02 -15.58
CA VAL A 202 7.25 -2.56 -16.94
C VAL A 202 6.78 -4.01 -17.01
N THR A 203 7.25 -4.87 -16.11
CA THR A 203 6.82 -6.27 -16.05
C THR A 203 5.31 -6.40 -15.86
N ALA A 204 4.75 -5.63 -14.92
CA ALA A 204 3.31 -5.63 -14.65
C ALA A 204 2.49 -5.14 -15.86
N THR A 205 2.98 -4.15 -16.60
CA THR A 205 2.35 -3.67 -17.85
C THR A 205 2.33 -4.76 -18.91
N ILE A 206 3.47 -5.41 -19.16
CA ILE A 206 3.58 -6.49 -20.15
C ILE A 206 2.63 -7.63 -19.79
N LEU A 207 2.66 -8.10 -18.54
CA LEU A 207 1.85 -9.24 -18.12
C LEU A 207 0.36 -8.92 -18.08
N SER A 208 -0.04 -7.78 -17.51
CA SER A 208 -1.46 -7.39 -17.47
C SER A 208 -2.03 -7.12 -18.86
N THR A 209 -1.23 -6.57 -19.78
CA THR A 209 -1.63 -6.40 -21.18
C THR A 209 -1.79 -7.75 -21.88
N ALA A 210 -0.82 -8.67 -21.72
CA ALA A 210 -0.90 -10.01 -22.30
C ALA A 210 -2.13 -10.77 -21.77
N VAL A 211 -2.30 -10.83 -20.44
CA VAL A 211 -3.48 -11.44 -19.81
C VAL A 211 -4.76 -10.77 -20.28
N GLY A 212 -4.77 -9.43 -20.39
CA GLY A 212 -5.89 -8.68 -20.92
C GLY A 212 -6.27 -9.13 -22.33
N PHE A 213 -5.32 -9.32 -23.23
CA PHE A 213 -5.60 -9.74 -24.61
C PHE A 213 -6.13 -11.17 -24.67
N PHE A 214 -5.63 -12.07 -23.82
CA PHE A 214 -6.14 -13.44 -23.71
C PHE A 214 -7.55 -13.50 -23.13
N VAL A 215 -7.83 -12.74 -22.06
CA VAL A 215 -9.11 -12.78 -21.34
C VAL A 215 -10.18 -11.93 -22.03
N VAL A 216 -9.78 -10.84 -22.69
CA VAL A 216 -10.67 -9.89 -23.37
C VAL A 216 -10.22 -9.73 -24.84
N PRO A 217 -10.51 -10.72 -25.71
CA PRO A 217 -10.10 -10.68 -27.11
C PRO A 217 -10.84 -9.62 -27.94
N ASN A 218 -11.98 -9.13 -27.45
CA ASN A 218 -12.82 -8.19 -28.19
C ASN A 218 -12.15 -6.80 -28.29
N PRO A 219 -11.76 -6.32 -29.49
CA PRO A 219 -11.08 -5.05 -29.66
C PRO A 219 -11.91 -3.83 -29.22
N ARG A 220 -13.25 -3.96 -29.18
CA ARG A 220 -14.13 -2.87 -28.73
C ARG A 220 -13.95 -2.57 -27.25
N ALA A 221 -13.64 -3.58 -26.43
CA ALA A 221 -13.42 -3.39 -24.99
C ALA A 221 -12.14 -2.60 -24.67
N TRP A 222 -11.20 -2.54 -25.62
CA TRP A 222 -9.97 -1.77 -25.53
C TRP A 222 -10.11 -0.32 -26.01
N LYS A 223 -11.24 0.04 -26.61
CA LYS A 223 -11.54 1.43 -26.96
C LYS A 223 -12.02 2.16 -25.72
N VAL A 224 -11.10 2.87 -25.05
CA VAL A 224 -11.41 3.73 -23.90
C VAL A 224 -11.93 5.08 -24.42
N GLY A 225 -13.13 5.47 -23.97
CA GLY A 225 -13.72 6.78 -24.26
C GLY A 225 -13.08 7.91 -23.45
N LEU A 226 -13.29 9.16 -23.86
CA LEU A 226 -12.89 10.36 -23.11
C LEU A 226 -13.90 10.67 -21.98
N ASP A 227 -14.13 9.68 -21.11
CA ASP A 227 -15.12 9.74 -20.03
C ASP A 227 -14.49 9.43 -18.66
N ILE A 228 -15.33 9.08 -17.68
CA ILE A 228 -14.90 8.71 -16.32
C ILE A 228 -13.92 7.54 -16.35
N SER A 229 -13.98 6.66 -17.36
CA SER A 229 -13.05 5.54 -17.54
C SER A 229 -11.63 6.03 -17.76
N LEU A 230 -11.42 7.00 -18.68
CA LEU A 230 -10.09 7.55 -18.91
C LEU A 230 -9.57 8.29 -17.68
N LEU A 231 -10.42 9.11 -17.04
CA LEU A 231 -10.05 9.81 -15.81
C LEU A 231 -9.63 8.81 -14.72
N SER A 232 -10.37 7.71 -14.57
CA SER A 232 -10.08 6.63 -13.63
C SER A 232 -8.73 5.97 -13.90
N ILE A 233 -8.45 5.66 -15.17
CA ILE A 233 -7.18 5.06 -15.61
C ILE A 233 -6.02 5.99 -15.31
N VAL A 234 -6.11 7.26 -15.71
CA VAL A 234 -5.03 8.24 -15.55
C VAL A 234 -4.77 8.52 -14.07
N CYS A 235 -5.81 8.79 -13.28
CA CYS A 235 -5.68 9.00 -11.84
C CYS A 235 -5.10 7.77 -11.14
N SER A 236 -5.52 6.56 -11.50
CA SER A 236 -5.02 5.34 -10.89
C SER A 236 -3.58 5.02 -11.29
N GLY A 237 -3.21 5.30 -12.53
CA GLY A 237 -1.82 5.19 -13.00
C GLY A 237 -0.90 6.16 -12.27
N ILE A 238 -1.26 7.44 -12.19
CA ILE A 238 -0.44 8.49 -11.58
C ILE A 238 -0.40 8.36 -10.05
N PHE A 239 -1.55 8.39 -9.38
CA PHE A 239 -1.57 8.42 -7.93
C PHE A 239 -1.38 7.03 -7.32
N GLY A 240 -1.91 5.98 -7.97
CA GLY A 240 -1.80 4.60 -7.49
C GLY A 240 -0.49 3.93 -7.89
N LYS A 241 -0.26 3.74 -9.19
CA LYS A 241 0.84 2.89 -9.70
C LYS A 241 2.19 3.58 -9.76
N LEU A 242 2.21 4.91 -9.88
CA LEU A 242 3.41 5.73 -9.85
C LEU A 242 3.68 6.26 -8.44
N MET A 243 2.93 7.26 -7.97
CA MET A 243 3.27 7.99 -6.73
C MET A 243 3.22 7.09 -5.49
N SER A 244 2.09 6.41 -5.25
CA SER A 244 1.96 5.56 -4.05
C SER A 244 3.01 4.45 -4.01
N ASN A 245 3.31 3.87 -5.17
CA ASN A 245 4.30 2.81 -5.31
C ASN A 245 5.74 3.27 -5.05
N VAL A 246 6.12 4.48 -5.48
CA VAL A 246 7.41 5.10 -5.13
C VAL A 246 7.48 5.40 -3.64
N VAL A 247 6.42 5.99 -3.07
CA VAL A 247 6.34 6.27 -1.62
C VAL A 247 6.40 4.98 -0.80
N TYR A 248 5.71 3.93 -1.21
CA TYR A 248 5.79 2.63 -0.55
C TYR A 248 7.18 2.03 -0.65
N ALA A 249 7.81 2.05 -1.83
CA ALA A 249 9.17 1.54 -1.99
C ALA A 249 10.14 2.25 -1.03
N TRP A 250 10.07 3.58 -0.97
CA TRP A 250 10.87 4.39 -0.06
C TRP A 250 10.59 4.10 1.42
N ALA A 251 9.32 4.08 1.82
CA ALA A 251 8.96 3.82 3.21
C ALA A 251 9.35 2.39 3.66
N LEU A 252 9.19 1.40 2.76
CA LEU A 252 9.56 0.01 3.00
C LEU A 252 11.06 -0.16 3.13
N HIS A 253 11.85 0.53 2.31
CA HIS A 253 13.29 0.54 2.42
C HIS A 253 13.75 1.09 3.79
N LEU A 254 13.16 2.20 4.22
CA LEU A 254 13.57 2.89 5.45
C LEU A 254 13.13 2.20 6.74
N LYS A 255 11.90 1.68 6.81
CA LYS A 255 11.29 1.22 8.07
C LYS A 255 10.82 -0.24 8.05
N GLY A 256 10.85 -0.90 6.88
CA GLY A 256 10.44 -2.29 6.72
C GLY A 256 8.92 -2.51 6.59
N ALA A 257 8.54 -3.74 6.25
CA ALA A 257 7.17 -4.08 5.85
C ALA A 257 6.15 -3.97 6.99
N VAL A 258 6.47 -4.50 8.18
CA VAL A 258 5.54 -4.49 9.32
C VAL A 258 5.22 -3.07 9.76
N TYR A 259 6.24 -2.21 9.88
CA TYR A 259 6.04 -0.80 10.25
C TYR A 259 5.14 -0.07 9.27
N VAL A 260 5.47 -0.12 7.97
CA VAL A 260 4.72 0.61 6.94
C VAL A 260 3.28 0.12 6.83
N THR A 261 3.06 -1.18 6.95
CA THR A 261 1.72 -1.75 6.82
C THR A 261 0.85 -1.47 8.03
N SER A 262 1.39 -1.33 9.25
CA SER A 262 0.61 -0.94 10.43
C SER A 262 -0.18 0.36 10.24
N PHE A 263 0.25 1.27 9.35
CA PHE A 263 -0.48 2.51 9.03
C PHE A 263 -1.65 2.35 8.05
N LYS A 264 -1.89 1.17 7.47
CA LYS A 264 -3.00 0.95 6.51
C LYS A 264 -4.38 1.36 7.07
N PRO A 265 -4.77 0.99 8.31
CA PRO A 265 -6.01 1.46 8.93
C PRO A 265 -6.19 2.98 8.97
N LEU A 266 -5.10 3.76 9.11
CA LEU A 266 -5.13 5.22 9.11
C LEU A 266 -5.73 5.79 7.82
N GLN A 267 -5.56 5.08 6.70
CA GLN A 267 -6.09 5.52 5.41
C GLN A 267 -7.61 5.69 5.42
N ILE A 268 -8.33 4.90 6.22
CA ILE A 268 -9.79 4.99 6.32
C ILE A 268 -10.20 6.18 7.19
N VAL A 269 -9.45 6.47 8.25
CA VAL A 269 -9.67 7.68 9.07
C VAL A 269 -9.53 8.93 8.20
N ILE A 270 -8.46 9.01 7.41
CA ILE A 270 -8.24 10.12 6.47
C ILE A 270 -9.36 10.17 5.43
N ALA A 271 -9.78 9.03 4.89
CA ALA A 271 -10.87 8.99 3.91
C ALA A 271 -12.19 9.53 4.47
N VAL A 272 -12.56 9.16 5.70
CA VAL A 272 -13.77 9.67 6.37
C VAL A 272 -13.64 11.17 6.64
N ALA A 273 -12.49 11.63 7.14
CA ALA A 273 -12.26 13.06 7.37
C ALA A 273 -12.40 13.89 6.08
N MET A 274 -11.80 13.43 4.98
CA MET A 274 -11.91 14.08 3.67
C MET A 274 -13.35 14.05 3.14
N GLY A 275 -14.09 12.95 3.34
CA GLY A 275 -15.51 12.85 2.97
C GLY A 275 -16.36 13.90 3.68
N VAL A 276 -16.17 14.06 4.99
CA VAL A 276 -16.90 15.06 5.78
C VAL A 276 -16.52 16.49 5.38
N MET A 277 -15.23 16.77 5.16
CA MET A 277 -14.75 18.12 4.85
C MET A 277 -15.11 18.61 3.45
N PHE A 278 -15.09 17.72 2.44
CA PHE A 278 -15.19 18.12 1.04
C PHE A 278 -16.46 17.60 0.35
N LEU A 279 -17.03 16.48 0.80
CA LEU A 279 -18.19 15.85 0.18
C LEU A 279 -19.47 16.06 1.00
N ASP A 280 -19.38 16.77 2.12
CA ASP A 280 -20.49 16.95 3.08
C ASP A 280 -21.07 15.60 3.53
N ASP A 281 -20.21 14.58 3.71
CA ASP A 281 -20.64 13.28 4.22
C ASP A 281 -21.04 13.38 5.70
N THR A 282 -22.05 12.60 6.10
CA THR A 282 -22.47 12.53 7.50
C THR A 282 -21.41 11.83 8.36
N LEU A 283 -20.95 12.50 9.41
CA LEU A 283 -20.05 11.91 10.39
C LEU A 283 -20.84 11.07 11.39
N TYR A 284 -20.44 9.81 11.53
CA TYR A 284 -21.08 8.82 12.39
C TYR A 284 -20.25 8.57 13.66
N ILE A 285 -20.91 8.36 14.82
CA ILE A 285 -20.20 8.09 16.10
C ILE A 285 -19.31 6.86 16.01
N GLY A 286 -19.72 5.84 15.26
CA GLY A 286 -18.90 4.66 15.07
C GLY A 286 -17.59 4.93 14.32
N SER A 287 -17.56 5.95 13.45
CA SER A 287 -16.33 6.38 12.80
C SER A 287 -15.37 7.07 13.77
N VAL A 288 -15.88 7.86 14.71
CA VAL A 288 -15.06 8.49 15.77
C VAL A 288 -14.48 7.43 16.70
N VAL A 289 -15.32 6.50 17.18
CA VAL A 289 -14.88 5.39 18.05
C VAL A 289 -13.87 4.49 17.33
N GLY A 290 -14.11 4.16 16.06
CA GLY A 290 -13.15 3.39 15.29
C GLY A 290 -11.81 4.12 15.10
N ALA A 291 -11.84 5.44 14.84
CA ALA A 291 -10.64 6.26 14.69
C ALA A 291 -9.82 6.37 15.98
N THR A 292 -10.48 6.46 17.15
CA THR A 292 -9.77 6.46 18.44
C THR A 292 -9.10 5.11 18.71
N ILE A 293 -9.79 3.99 18.44
CA ILE A 293 -9.21 2.65 18.56
C ILE A 293 -7.99 2.48 17.63
N ILE A 294 -8.09 2.93 16.36
CA ILE A 294 -6.96 2.93 15.42
C ILE A 294 -5.78 3.73 15.99
N SER A 295 -6.04 4.90 16.55
CA SER A 295 -5.00 5.77 17.12
C SER A 295 -4.27 5.11 18.29
N ILE A 296 -5.01 4.44 19.19
CA ILE A 296 -4.45 3.68 20.32
C ILE A 296 -3.59 2.50 19.81
N GLY A 297 -4.09 1.78 18.82
CA GLY A 297 -3.36 0.67 18.21
C GLY A 297 -2.04 1.12 17.56
N LEU A 298 -2.08 2.18 16.74
CA LEU A 298 -0.90 2.76 16.11
C LEU A 298 0.12 3.26 17.13
N TYR A 299 -0.34 3.96 18.18
CA TYR A 299 0.52 4.40 19.27
C TYR A 299 1.24 3.21 19.94
N THR A 300 0.53 2.10 20.15
CA THR A 300 1.11 0.90 20.75
C THR A 300 2.18 0.26 19.85
N VAL A 301 1.98 0.25 18.54
CA VAL A 301 2.99 -0.22 17.56
C VAL A 301 4.22 0.68 17.57
N LEU A 302 4.01 2.00 17.56
CA LEU A 302 5.08 3.00 17.58
C LEU A 302 5.89 2.92 18.88
N TRP A 303 5.21 2.76 20.01
CA TRP A 303 5.84 2.54 21.31
C TRP A 303 6.72 1.29 21.30
N GLY A 304 6.22 0.18 20.76
CA GLY A 304 7.02 -1.04 20.60
C GLY A 304 8.29 -0.79 19.79
N LYS A 305 8.15 -0.19 18.60
CA LYS A 305 9.31 0.14 17.73
C LYS A 305 10.32 1.08 18.40
N ALA A 306 9.86 2.13 19.08
CA ALA A 306 10.73 3.05 19.80
C ALA A 306 11.50 2.34 20.93
N THR A 307 10.85 1.40 21.62
CA THR A 307 11.50 0.59 22.67
C THR A 307 12.62 -0.28 22.09
N GLU A 308 12.40 -0.87 20.91
CA GLU A 308 13.40 -1.67 20.20
C GLU A 308 14.61 -0.84 19.74
N GLU A 309 14.38 0.34 19.15
CA GLU A 309 15.47 1.23 18.72
C GLU A 309 16.34 1.65 19.93
N ILE A 310 15.72 1.88 21.10
CA ILE A 310 16.44 2.18 22.35
C ILE A 310 17.23 0.95 22.85
N GLU A 311 16.63 -0.25 22.83
CA GLU A 311 17.31 -1.47 23.26
C GLU A 311 18.51 -1.82 22.35
N GLU A 312 18.42 -1.55 21.04
CA GLU A 312 19.53 -1.74 20.10
C GLU A 312 20.68 -0.74 20.32
N ASP A 313 20.38 0.54 20.56
CA ASP A 313 21.37 1.59 20.83
C ASP A 313 22.09 1.36 22.17
N VAL A 314 21.36 1.02 23.22
CA VAL A 314 21.94 0.66 24.53
C VAL A 314 22.77 -0.62 24.44
N GLY A 315 22.33 -1.60 23.64
CA GLY A 315 23.09 -2.82 23.36
C GLY A 315 24.40 -2.56 22.61
N SER A 316 24.46 -1.55 21.74
CA SER A 316 25.69 -1.17 21.03
C SER A 316 26.66 -0.38 21.91
N LEU A 317 26.16 0.42 22.85
CA LEU A 317 26.98 1.10 23.88
C LEU A 317 27.44 0.14 25.00
N GLY A 318 26.72 -0.95 25.23
CA GLY A 318 26.98 -1.94 26.28
C GLY A 318 28.05 -2.99 25.97
N SER A 319 28.73 -2.92 24.82
CA SER A 319 29.88 -3.79 24.50
C SER A 319 31.21 -3.03 24.72
N PRO A 320 31.81 -3.08 25.93
CA PRO A 320 33.21 -2.75 26.06
C PRO A 320 34.02 -3.92 25.48
N THR A 321 34.47 -3.80 24.24
CA THR A 321 35.54 -4.68 23.75
C THR A 321 36.82 -4.27 24.45
N ALA A 322 37.16 -4.95 25.54
CA ALA A 322 38.46 -4.87 26.17
C ALA A 322 39.46 -5.65 25.31
N GLU A 323 40.07 -4.99 24.32
CA GLU A 323 41.47 -5.22 23.94
C GLU A 323 41.97 -4.10 23.00
N ASN A 324 42.79 -3.20 23.56
CA ASN A 324 43.91 -2.49 22.94
C ASN A 324 43.73 -1.80 21.56
N ALA A 325 43.37 -0.49 21.61
CA ALA A 325 43.87 0.71 20.89
C ALA A 325 44.45 0.66 19.44
N PRO A 326 44.60 1.80 18.72
CA PRO A 326 43.80 3.04 18.60
C PRO A 326 43.49 3.38 17.11
N LEU A 327 43.05 4.62 16.82
CA LEU A 327 43.10 5.37 15.53
C LEU A 327 41.77 5.57 14.78
N LEU A 328 41.14 6.73 15.04
CA LEU A 328 40.59 7.61 14.00
C LEU A 328 40.34 9.01 14.60
N GLN A 329 41.44 9.69 14.95
CA GLN A 329 41.49 11.15 15.05
C GLN A 329 41.92 11.69 13.68
N SER A 330 41.01 11.75 12.70
CA SER A 330 41.28 12.47 11.45
C SER A 330 39.98 12.83 10.71
N TYR A 331 39.26 13.84 11.20
CA TYR A 331 38.37 14.64 10.34
C TYR A 331 38.12 16.07 10.85
N ILE A 332 39.06 16.68 11.57
CA ILE A 332 39.00 18.12 11.86
C ILE A 332 40.41 18.71 11.75
N THR A 333 40.90 18.85 10.52
CA THR A 333 41.86 19.89 10.10
C THR A 333 42.13 19.72 8.61
N GLU A 334 41.25 20.26 7.75
CA GLU A 334 41.62 20.51 6.35
C GLU A 334 40.84 21.68 5.72
N THR A 335 40.44 22.67 6.53
CA THR A 335 39.75 23.88 6.00
C THR A 335 40.25 25.20 6.59
N SER A 336 41.47 25.22 7.15
CA SER A 336 42.10 26.48 7.57
C SER A 336 43.60 26.51 7.28
N GLU A 337 43.98 26.24 6.03
CA GLU A 337 45.30 26.65 5.52
C GLU A 337 45.28 26.77 3.99
N LYS A 338 44.42 27.67 3.49
CA LYS A 338 44.57 28.33 2.19
C LYS A 338 44.02 29.75 2.32
N ASN A 339 44.85 30.63 2.89
CA ASN A 339 44.80 32.09 2.75
C ASN A 339 46.14 32.66 3.25
N VAL A 340 47.15 32.61 2.38
CA VAL A 340 48.23 33.61 2.29
C VAL A 340 48.45 33.88 0.82
#